data_AF-A0A2V5TUB0-F1
#
_entry.id   AF-A0A2V5TUB0-F1
#
_cell.length_a   1.000
_cell.length_b   1.000
_cell.length_c   1.000
_cell.angle_alpha   90.00
_cell.angle_beta   90.00
_cell.angle_gamma   90.00
#
_symmetry.space_group_name_H-M   'P 1'
#
loop_
_entity.id
_entity.type
_entity.pdbx_description
1 polymer ?
#
loop_
_entity_poly.entity_id
_entity_poly.type
_entity_poly.pdbx_seq_one_letter_code
_entity_poly.pdbx_strand_id
1 'polypeptide(L)'
;MKIRSACRPLDNLSTIACRFLAIFAVALAPVCLAIGTDDNPYAKWPKGPPSDPGFFPLAVWLQAPSNAQRYREAGLNTYVALWKGPTEEQLATLKKAGMRVICHQNDFALRHLDDPAIVGWIRFALGYSSFGLAALSNRERTQMGANGGQWRS
;
A
#
# COMPACT_ATOMS: atom_id res chain seq x y z
N MET A 1 -7.45 -20.10 86.13
CA MET A 1 -6.06 -19.63 85.96
C MET A 1 -5.71 -19.61 84.48
N LYS A 2 -5.56 -18.38 83.94
CA LYS A 2 -4.91 -17.93 82.68
C LYS A 2 -5.31 -18.57 81.33
N ILE A 3 -6.26 -17.90 80.67
CA ILE A 3 -6.53 -17.94 79.22
C ILE A 3 -5.34 -17.26 78.51
N ARG A 4 -4.63 -17.94 77.61
CA ARG A 4 -3.64 -17.32 76.73
C ARG A 4 -4.33 -16.90 75.43
N SER A 5 -4.59 -15.61 75.29
CA SER A 5 -5.05 -14.99 74.03
C SER A 5 -3.98 -15.13 72.96
N ALA A 6 -4.32 -15.81 71.87
CA ALA A 6 -3.54 -15.81 70.64
C ALA A 6 -3.78 -14.50 69.89
N CYS A 7 -2.85 -13.56 69.98
CA CYS A 7 -2.79 -12.40 69.09
C CYS A 7 -1.52 -12.57 68.25
N ARG A 8 -1.65 -13.04 67.01
CA ARG A 8 -0.54 -13.04 66.04
C ARG A 8 -0.39 -11.60 65.53
N PRO A 9 0.80 -10.99 65.60
CA PRO A 9 0.96 -9.59 65.28
C PRO A 9 0.94 -9.35 63.77
N LEU A 10 0.43 -8.16 63.45
CA LEU A 10 0.04 -7.63 62.14
C LEU A 10 1.25 -7.26 61.24
N ASP A 11 2.30 -8.09 61.20
CA ASP A 11 3.59 -7.68 60.62
C ASP A 11 3.63 -7.89 59.10
N ASN A 12 2.79 -8.80 58.58
CA ASN A 12 2.88 -9.26 57.19
C ASN A 12 2.03 -8.43 56.20
N LEU A 13 1.11 -7.59 56.69
CA LEU A 13 0.18 -6.87 55.80
C LEU A 13 0.87 -5.73 55.03
N SER A 14 1.87 -5.08 55.64
CA SER A 14 2.66 -4.00 55.01
C SER A 14 3.57 -4.54 53.89
N THR A 15 4.23 -5.67 54.14
CA THR A 15 5.13 -6.29 53.15
C THR A 15 4.36 -6.89 51.97
N ILE A 16 3.18 -7.48 52.22
CA ILE A 16 2.31 -8.03 51.17
C ILE A 16 1.73 -6.89 50.31
N ALA A 17 1.29 -5.79 50.92
CA ALA A 17 0.79 -4.61 50.19
C ALA A 17 1.87 -3.97 49.31
N CYS A 18 3.12 -3.85 49.78
CA CYS A 18 4.23 -3.34 48.97
C CYS A 18 4.58 -4.27 47.79
N ARG A 19 4.46 -5.59 47.94
CA ARG A 19 4.71 -6.54 46.84
C ARG A 19 3.62 -6.52 45.78
N PHE A 20 2.36 -6.35 46.16
CA PHE A 20 1.27 -6.20 45.19
C PHE A 20 1.33 -4.86 44.43
N LEU A 21 1.74 -3.77 45.09
CA LEU A 21 1.94 -2.47 44.44
C LEU A 21 3.10 -2.51 43.42
N ALA A 22 4.18 -3.23 43.72
CA ALA A 22 5.32 -3.39 42.83
C ALA A 22 5.01 -4.27 41.59
N ILE A 23 4.17 -5.29 41.74
CA ILE A 23 3.75 -6.16 40.61
C ILE A 23 2.77 -5.44 39.67
N PHE A 24 1.91 -4.56 40.21
CA PHE A 24 0.97 -3.79 39.38
C PHE A 24 1.66 -2.69 38.56
N ALA A 25 2.80 -2.17 39.01
CA ALA A 25 3.58 -1.16 38.29
C ALA A 25 4.35 -1.72 37.08
N VAL A 26 4.62 -3.03 37.03
CA VAL A 26 5.31 -3.68 35.89
C VAL A 26 4.34 -4.03 34.75
N ALA A 27 3.03 -4.11 35.01
CA ALA A 27 2.02 -4.49 34.02
C ALA A 27 1.54 -3.34 33.11
N LEU A 28 2.02 -2.11 33.34
CA LEU A 28 1.67 -0.90 32.57
C LEU A 28 2.85 -0.32 31.81
N ALA A 29 3.90 -1.11 31.56
CA ALA A 29 4.83 -0.79 30.51
C ALA A 29 4.06 -0.80 29.19
N PRO A 30 4.02 0.31 28.41
CA PRO A 30 3.66 0.17 27.02
C PRO A 30 4.67 -0.83 26.47
N VAL A 31 4.18 -1.96 25.96
CA VAL A 31 4.92 -2.69 24.94
C VAL A 31 5.09 -1.65 23.84
N CYS A 32 6.18 -0.90 23.89
CA CYS A 32 6.68 -0.20 22.72
C CYS A 32 6.94 -1.34 21.75
N LEU A 33 5.97 -1.54 20.85
CA LEU A 33 6.21 -2.20 19.59
C LEU A 33 7.48 -1.54 19.06
N ALA A 34 8.58 -2.27 19.13
CA ALA A 34 9.73 -1.98 18.31
C ALA A 34 9.17 -2.05 16.89
N ILE A 35 8.83 -0.89 16.33
CA ILE A 35 8.68 -0.77 14.90
C ILE A 35 10.01 -1.25 14.36
N GLY A 36 10.01 -2.43 13.75
CA GLY A 36 11.15 -2.85 12.96
C GLY A 36 11.46 -1.69 12.04
N THR A 37 12.71 -1.24 12.04
CA THR A 37 13.21 -0.45 10.91
C THR A 37 13.30 -1.41 9.73
N ASP A 38 12.15 -1.87 9.27
CA ASP A 38 12.02 -2.53 8.00
C ASP A 38 12.24 -1.41 7.00
N ASP A 39 13.43 -1.34 6.42
CA ASP A 39 13.72 -0.45 5.31
C ASP A 39 12.57 -0.57 4.31
N ASN A 40 11.77 0.50 4.18
CA ASN A 40 10.55 0.43 3.39
C ASN A 40 10.94 0.03 1.95
N PRO A 41 10.42 -1.10 1.41
CA PRO A 41 10.86 -1.60 0.12
C PRO A 41 10.54 -0.64 -1.04
N TYR A 42 9.63 0.31 -0.83
CA TYR A 42 9.26 1.35 -1.78
C TYR A 42 10.17 2.58 -1.73
N ALA A 43 10.95 2.79 -0.66
CA ALA A 43 11.79 3.98 -0.48
C ALA A 43 12.84 4.17 -1.59
N LYS A 44 13.20 3.10 -2.30
CA LYS A 44 14.11 3.14 -3.46
C LYS A 44 13.52 3.81 -4.71
N TRP A 45 12.20 4.03 -4.76
CA TRP A 45 11.52 4.64 -5.90
C TRP A 45 10.84 5.94 -5.50
N PRO A 46 11.39 7.12 -5.87
CA PRO A 46 10.80 8.42 -5.49
C PRO A 46 9.35 8.63 -5.98
N LYS A 47 8.96 7.94 -7.05
CA LYS A 47 7.62 7.97 -7.67
C LYS A 47 6.86 6.65 -7.49
N GLY A 48 7.32 5.82 -6.57
CA GLY A 48 6.71 4.53 -6.27
C GLY A 48 5.55 4.66 -5.27
N PRO A 49 5.08 3.53 -4.73
CA PRO A 49 4.13 3.54 -3.64
C PRO A 49 4.65 4.30 -2.40
N PRO A 50 3.77 4.81 -1.53
CA PRO A 50 4.17 5.53 -0.32
C PRO A 50 5.15 4.74 0.55
N SER A 51 6.12 5.45 1.13
CA SER A 51 7.06 4.90 2.11
C SER A 51 6.48 4.78 3.53
N ASP A 52 5.18 5.04 3.70
CA ASP A 52 4.46 4.84 4.95
C ASP A 52 4.47 3.34 5.34
N PRO A 53 4.96 2.96 6.54
CA PRO A 53 4.92 1.57 7.02
C PRO A 53 3.52 0.96 7.09
N GLY A 54 2.48 1.80 7.21
CA GLY A 54 1.08 1.36 7.16
C GLY A 54 0.55 1.07 5.75
N PHE A 55 1.34 1.32 4.71
CA PHE A 55 0.92 1.17 3.32
C PHE A 55 1.31 -0.21 2.76
N PHE A 56 0.28 -1.01 2.49
CA PHE A 56 0.39 -2.21 1.66
C PHE A 56 -0.65 -2.11 0.52
N PRO A 57 -0.28 -2.29 -0.76
CA PRO A 57 -1.23 -2.22 -1.86
C PRO A 57 -2.32 -3.29 -1.73
N LEU A 58 -3.54 -2.85 -1.44
CA LEU A 58 -4.75 -3.67 -1.46
C LEU A 58 -5.58 -3.22 -2.65
N ALA A 59 -5.56 -4.03 -3.71
CA ALA A 59 -5.89 -3.53 -5.03
C ALA A 59 -7.05 -4.23 -5.73
N VAL A 60 -7.72 -3.48 -6.60
CA VAL A 60 -8.73 -3.99 -7.53
C VAL A 60 -8.20 -3.95 -8.96
N TRP A 61 -8.46 -5.01 -9.72
CA TRP A 61 -8.03 -5.11 -11.12
C TRP A 61 -9.12 -4.65 -12.07
N LEU A 62 -8.79 -3.69 -12.94
CA LEU A 62 -9.57 -3.24 -14.09
C LEU A 62 -11.06 -2.96 -13.78
N GLN A 63 -11.33 -2.33 -12.63
CA GLN A 63 -12.68 -1.97 -12.21
C GLN A 63 -13.09 -0.57 -12.71
N ALA A 64 -14.39 -0.31 -12.77
CA ALA A 64 -14.90 1.02 -13.07
C ALA A 64 -14.47 2.05 -11.99
N PRO A 65 -13.90 3.22 -12.36
CA PRO A 65 -13.52 4.25 -11.39
C PRO A 65 -14.68 4.84 -10.59
N SER A 66 -15.91 4.77 -11.10
CA SER A 66 -17.11 5.19 -10.34
C SER A 66 -17.32 4.41 -9.03
N ASN A 67 -16.74 3.22 -8.90
CA ASN A 67 -16.77 2.42 -7.67
C ASN A 67 -15.65 2.76 -6.68
N ALA A 68 -14.75 3.71 -7.00
CA ALA A 68 -13.55 3.96 -6.21
C ALA A 68 -13.83 4.26 -4.74
N GLN A 69 -14.88 5.06 -4.47
CA GLN A 69 -15.29 5.38 -3.11
C GLN A 69 -15.74 4.13 -2.33
N ARG A 70 -16.53 3.26 -2.96
CA ARG A 70 -17.00 2.00 -2.34
C ARG A 70 -15.84 1.07 -2.00
N TYR A 71 -14.84 1.00 -2.90
CA TYR A 71 -13.65 0.21 -2.65
C TYR A 71 -12.80 0.80 -1.53
N ARG A 72 -12.68 2.14 -1.49
CA ARG A 72 -12.00 2.84 -0.40
C ARG A 72 -12.64 2.54 0.95
N GLU A 73 -13.97 2.60 1.02
CA GLU A 73 -14.76 2.26 2.21
C GLU A 73 -14.59 0.79 2.63
N ALA A 74 -14.37 -0.11 1.66
CA ALA A 74 -14.04 -1.51 1.91
C ALA A 74 -12.56 -1.75 2.30
N GLY A 75 -11.75 -0.70 2.44
CA GLY A 75 -10.34 -0.79 2.84
C GLY A 75 -9.33 -1.00 1.70
N LEU A 76 -9.78 -1.01 0.44
CA LEU A 76 -8.88 -1.03 -0.71
C LEU A 76 -8.24 0.35 -0.89
N ASN A 77 -7.05 0.40 -1.48
CA ASN A 77 -6.28 1.64 -1.61
C ASN A 77 -5.64 1.86 -2.99
N THR A 78 -5.67 0.84 -3.86
CA THR A 78 -4.97 0.88 -5.15
C THR A 78 -5.84 0.29 -6.26
N TYR A 79 -5.77 0.87 -7.45
CA TYR A 79 -6.27 0.27 -8.69
C TYR A 79 -5.09 -0.29 -9.49
N VAL A 80 -5.29 -1.46 -10.10
CA VAL A 80 -4.37 -1.99 -11.11
C VAL A 80 -5.06 -2.01 -12.45
N ALA A 81 -4.53 -1.20 -13.36
CA ALA A 81 -5.04 -0.91 -14.69
C ALA A 81 -6.38 -0.15 -14.72
N LEU A 82 -6.54 0.60 -15.82
CA LEU A 82 -7.76 1.32 -16.15
C LEU A 82 -8.12 1.00 -17.59
N TRP A 83 -9.39 0.66 -17.83
CA TRP A 83 -9.87 0.39 -19.17
C TRP A 83 -9.73 1.63 -20.06
N LYS A 84 -9.00 1.49 -21.18
CA LYS A 84 -8.66 2.58 -22.12
C LYS A 84 -8.03 3.83 -21.46
N GLY A 85 -7.46 3.66 -20.26
CA GLY A 85 -6.97 4.74 -19.43
C GLY A 85 -5.45 4.75 -19.23
N PRO A 86 -4.94 5.67 -18.39
CA PRO A 86 -5.72 6.65 -17.62
C PRO A 86 -6.25 7.81 -18.48
N THR A 87 -7.48 8.26 -18.21
CA THR A 87 -8.02 9.57 -18.66
C THR A 87 -8.03 10.56 -17.51
N GLU A 88 -8.26 11.84 -17.82
CA GLU A 88 -8.37 12.90 -16.82
C GLU A 88 -9.50 12.64 -15.82
N GLU A 89 -10.67 12.24 -16.31
CA GLU A 89 -11.84 11.97 -15.48
C GLU A 89 -11.61 10.75 -14.59
N GLN A 90 -10.97 9.71 -15.13
CA GLN A 90 -10.65 8.51 -14.36
C GLN A 90 -9.66 8.86 -13.23
N LEU A 91 -8.57 9.56 -13.54
CA LEU A 91 -7.57 9.95 -12.55
C LEU A 91 -8.16 10.90 -11.50
N ALA A 92 -8.95 11.89 -11.91
CA ALA A 92 -9.65 12.80 -11.00
C ALA A 92 -10.61 12.06 -10.06
N THR A 93 -11.34 11.07 -10.57
CA THR A 93 -12.25 10.23 -9.76
C THR A 93 -11.48 9.43 -8.72
N LEU A 94 -10.36 8.80 -9.10
CA LEU A 94 -9.53 8.05 -8.15
C LEU A 94 -8.94 8.96 -7.08
N LYS A 95 -8.43 10.14 -7.46
CA LYS A 95 -7.89 11.14 -6.53
C LYS A 95 -8.93 11.62 -5.53
N LYS A 96 -10.16 11.90 -5.99
CA LYS A 96 -11.27 12.28 -5.12
C LYS A 96 -11.59 11.20 -4.07
N ALA A 97 -11.46 9.93 -4.44
CA ALA A 97 -11.65 8.80 -3.53
C ALA A 97 -10.40 8.46 -2.69
N GLY A 98 -9.28 9.18 -2.85
CA GLY A 98 -8.02 8.85 -2.18
C GLY A 98 -7.37 7.54 -2.64
N MET A 99 -7.70 7.09 -3.86
CA MET A 99 -7.19 5.86 -4.45
C MET A 99 -5.95 6.12 -5.30
N ARG A 100 -4.97 5.22 -5.21
CA ARG A 100 -3.77 5.19 -6.07
C ARG A 100 -4.01 4.30 -7.29
N VAL A 101 -3.16 4.42 -8.30
CA VAL A 101 -3.25 3.61 -9.52
C VAL A 101 -1.89 3.16 -10.04
N ILE A 102 -1.83 1.90 -10.44
CA ILE A 102 -0.81 1.38 -11.35
C ILE A 102 -1.46 1.30 -12.73
N CYS A 103 -0.99 2.09 -13.70
CA CYS A 103 -1.68 2.26 -14.99
C CYS A 103 -0.76 2.06 -16.20
N HIS A 104 -1.35 2.05 -17.40
CA HIS A 104 -0.59 2.06 -18.65
C HIS A 104 0.10 3.43 -18.83
N GLN A 105 1.29 3.43 -19.44
CA GLN A 105 2.00 4.65 -19.84
C GLN A 105 1.43 5.17 -21.18
N ASN A 106 0.34 5.93 -21.14
CA ASN A 106 -0.17 6.66 -22.31
C ASN A 106 0.28 8.14 -22.28
N ASP A 107 0.01 8.89 -23.35
CA ASP A 107 0.39 10.31 -23.47
C ASP A 107 -0.13 11.16 -22.31
N PHE A 108 -1.33 10.87 -21.82
CA PHE A 108 -1.91 11.56 -20.67
C PHE A 108 -1.07 11.31 -19.41
N ALA A 109 -0.79 10.05 -19.07
CA ALA A 109 -0.03 9.69 -17.89
C ALA A 109 1.41 10.22 -17.92
N LEU A 110 2.04 10.25 -19.09
CA LEU A 110 3.39 10.80 -19.28
C LEU A 110 3.47 12.33 -19.08
N ARG A 111 2.35 13.04 -19.17
CA ARG A 111 2.27 14.47 -18.78
C ARG A 111 2.01 14.68 -17.29
N HIS A 112 1.68 13.61 -16.56
CA HIS A 112 1.33 13.62 -15.13
C HIS A 112 2.30 12.78 -14.29
N LEU A 113 3.59 12.75 -14.67
CA LEU A 113 4.63 11.95 -14.01
C LEU A 113 4.87 12.31 -12.53
N ASP A 114 4.44 13.50 -12.11
CA ASP A 114 4.59 13.99 -10.74
C ASP A 114 3.29 13.87 -9.93
N ASP A 115 2.23 13.31 -10.51
CA ASP A 115 0.98 13.05 -9.79
C ASP A 115 1.16 11.84 -8.84
N PRO A 116 1.08 12.04 -7.51
CA PRO A 116 1.31 10.98 -6.53
C PRO A 116 0.24 9.89 -6.54
N ALA A 117 -0.89 10.10 -7.26
CA ALA A 117 -1.88 9.05 -7.46
C ALA A 117 -1.34 7.93 -8.36
N ILE A 118 -0.40 8.21 -9.27
CA ILE A 118 0.22 7.20 -10.13
C ILE A 118 1.44 6.64 -9.40
N VAL A 119 1.34 5.40 -8.93
CA VAL A 119 2.38 4.76 -8.08
C VAL A 119 3.14 3.65 -8.80
N GLY A 120 2.86 3.46 -10.09
CA GLY A 120 3.54 2.47 -10.88
C GLY A 120 3.00 2.34 -12.29
N TRP A 121 3.73 1.59 -13.10
CA TRP A 121 3.41 1.35 -14.50
C TRP A 121 3.19 -0.13 -14.72
N ILE A 122 2.12 -0.46 -15.43
CA ILE A 122 1.93 -1.82 -15.93
C ILE A 122 2.31 -1.89 -17.41
N ARG A 123 3.15 -2.86 -17.74
CA ARG A 123 3.41 -3.24 -19.13
C ARG A 123 2.51 -4.42 -19.46
N PHE A 124 1.45 -4.15 -20.22
CA PHE A 124 0.63 -5.21 -20.78
C PHE A 124 1.28 -5.74 -22.04
N ALA A 125 1.86 -6.94 -21.97
CA ALA A 125 2.23 -7.69 -23.16
C ALA A 125 0.97 -8.33 -23.78
N LEU A 126 -0.02 -7.50 -24.16
CA LEU A 126 -1.07 -7.95 -25.06
C LEU A 126 -0.53 -7.77 -26.48
N GLY A 127 0.33 -8.71 -26.89
CA GLY A 127 0.63 -8.91 -28.30
C GLY A 127 -0.70 -9.06 -29.05
N TYR A 128 -0.84 -8.37 -30.17
CA TYR A 128 -1.98 -8.44 -31.11
C TYR A 128 -3.25 -7.65 -30.78
N SER A 129 -3.13 -6.46 -30.19
CA SER A 129 -4.14 -5.42 -30.47
C SER A 129 -3.45 -4.21 -31.10
N SER A 130 -4.15 -3.59 -32.03
CA SER A 130 -3.78 -2.44 -32.88
C SER A 130 -3.14 -1.23 -32.19
N PHE A 131 -2.96 -1.25 -30.87
CA PHE A 131 -2.28 -0.23 -30.08
C PHE A 131 -0.75 -0.25 -30.21
N GLY A 132 -0.13 -1.40 -30.49
CA GLY A 132 1.34 -1.50 -30.61
C GLY A 132 1.92 -0.75 -31.81
N LEU A 133 1.20 -0.63 -32.92
CA LEU A 133 1.69 0.05 -34.13
C LEU A 133 1.73 1.59 -34.02
N ALA A 134 0.95 2.17 -33.12
CA ALA A 134 0.88 3.62 -32.94
C ALA A 134 2.09 4.16 -32.17
N ALA A 135 2.74 3.34 -31.34
CA ALA A 135 3.90 3.71 -30.53
C ALA A 135 5.26 3.51 -31.25
N LEU A 136 5.26 2.97 -32.46
CA LEU A 136 6.47 2.76 -33.26
C LEU A 136 6.78 3.99 -34.09
N SER A 137 8.06 4.37 -34.12
CA SER A 137 8.54 5.38 -35.06
C SER A 137 8.29 4.92 -36.51
N ASN A 138 8.16 5.86 -37.44
CA ASN A 138 7.92 5.53 -38.86
C ASN A 138 8.96 4.56 -39.44
N ARG A 139 10.19 4.53 -38.89
CA ARG A 139 11.26 3.63 -39.35
C ARG A 139 11.01 2.16 -38.95
N GLU A 140 10.46 1.94 -37.77
CA GLU A 140 10.15 0.60 -37.25
C GLU A 140 8.89 0.01 -37.90
N ARG A 141 7.92 0.86 -38.27
CA ARG A 141 6.72 0.46 -39.00
C ARG A 141 7.06 -0.11 -40.39
N THR A 142 7.98 0.54 -41.10
CA THR A 142 8.44 0.09 -42.42
C THR A 142 9.21 -1.24 -42.33
N GLN A 143 10.00 -1.43 -41.27
CA GLN A 143 10.73 -2.67 -41.05
C GLN A 143 9.81 -3.85 -40.64
N MET A 144 8.73 -3.60 -39.87
CA MET A 144 7.74 -4.63 -39.55
C MET A 144 6.94 -5.08 -40.77
N GLY A 145 6.60 -4.17 -41.69
CA GLY A 145 5.91 -4.53 -42.94
C GLY A 145 6.77 -5.36 -43.90
N ALA A 146 8.09 -5.21 -43.85
CA ALA A 146 9.03 -5.91 -44.73
C ALA A 146 9.36 -7.35 -44.28
N ASN A 147 9.28 -7.66 -42.98
CA ASN A 147 9.84 -8.89 -42.41
C ASN A 147 8.80 -9.90 -41.87
N GLY A 148 7.52 -9.77 -42.22
CA GLY A 148 6.53 -10.84 -41.96
C GLY A 148 6.37 -11.25 -40.49
N GLY A 149 6.63 -10.35 -39.54
CA GLY A 149 6.30 -10.56 -38.12
C GLY A 149 7.27 -11.41 -37.29
N GLN A 150 8.46 -11.76 -37.77
CA GLN A 150 9.41 -12.57 -36.98
C GLN A 150 10.51 -11.71 -36.32
N TRP A 151 10.52 -11.68 -34.97
CA TRP A 151 11.55 -11.02 -34.15
C TRP A 151 12.69 -11.99 -33.83
N ARG A 152 13.95 -11.57 -33.97
CA ARG A 152 15.10 -12.29 -33.39
C ARG A 152 15.28 -11.85 -31.93
N SER A 153 15.42 -12.85 -31.05
CA SER A 153 15.64 -12.76 -29.60
C SER A 153 16.82 -11.89 -29.21
#